data_AF-A0A7I7QKG8-F1
#
_entry.id   AF-A0A7I7QKG8-F1
#
_cell.length_a   1.000
_cell.length_b   1.000
_cell.length_c   1.000
_cell.angle_alpha   90.00
_cell.angle_beta   90.00
_cell.angle_gamma   90.00
#
_symmetry.space_group_name_H-M   'P 1'
#
loop_
_entity.id
_entity.type
_entity.pdbx_description
1 polymer ?
#
loop_
_entity_poly.entity_id
_entity_poly.type
_entity_poly.pdbx_seq_one_letter_code
_entity_poly.pdbx_strand_id
1 'polypeptide(L)'
;MEVAGGRVRRIERVPGAGGHVDYHVDVHADGLSKRLVFSGNIFVGPVVLTGTDERGGRWDEVIDEPRRYGEFATADWISRFLDRRH
;
A
#
# COMPACT_ATOMS: atom_id res chain seq x y z
N MET A 1 5.20 15.81 -4.03
CA MET A 1 4.37 15.35 -5.15
C MET A 1 2.97 15.13 -4.60
N GLU A 2 2.02 15.93 -5.04
CA GLU A 2 0.60 15.84 -4.69
C GLU A 2 -0.05 14.97 -5.77
N VAL A 3 -0.74 13.92 -5.37
CA VAL A 3 -1.49 13.03 -6.26
C VAL A 3 -2.95 13.16 -5.90
N ALA A 4 -3.81 13.33 -6.91
CA ALA A 4 -5.23 13.14 -6.76
C ALA A 4 -5.43 11.71 -6.20
N GLY A 5 -6.11 11.58 -5.04
CA GLY A 5 -6.29 10.30 -4.35
C GLY A 5 -5.41 10.06 -3.10
N GLY A 6 -4.50 10.98 -2.75
CA GLY A 6 -3.87 11.03 -1.42
C GLY A 6 -2.34 11.06 -1.41
N ARG A 7 -1.79 11.80 -0.44
CA ARG A 7 -0.34 12.01 -0.27
C ARG A 7 0.27 10.95 0.65
N VAL A 8 1.23 10.18 0.12
CA VAL A 8 2.07 9.28 0.92
C VAL A 8 2.92 10.11 1.88
N ARG A 9 2.85 9.80 3.18
CA ARG A 9 3.60 10.48 4.25
C ARG A 9 4.81 9.68 4.69
N ARG A 10 4.63 8.37 4.84
CA ARG A 10 5.65 7.46 5.34
C ARG A 10 5.46 6.10 4.69
N ILE A 11 6.59 5.47 4.39
CA ILE A 11 6.68 4.06 4.01
C ILE A 11 7.69 3.45 4.97
N GLU A 12 7.28 2.45 5.71
CA GLU A 12 8.15 1.67 6.58
C GLU A 12 8.17 0.22 6.10
N ARG A 13 9.37 -0.32 5.93
CA ARG A 13 9.59 -1.68 5.48
C ARG A 13 9.91 -2.57 6.69
N VAL A 14 9.05 -3.54 6.95
CA VAL A 14 9.20 -4.51 8.05
C VAL A 14 9.51 -5.89 7.44
N PRO A 15 10.74 -6.39 7.58
CA PRO A 15 11.09 -7.72 7.06
C PRO A 15 10.44 -8.82 7.89
N GLY A 16 9.77 -9.75 7.22
CA GLY A 16 9.20 -10.97 7.81
C GLY A 16 10.06 -12.22 7.51
N ALA A 17 9.55 -13.38 7.93
CA ALA A 17 10.19 -14.67 7.66
C ALA A 17 10.00 -15.11 6.18
N GLY A 18 10.92 -15.92 5.66
CA GLY A 18 10.75 -16.56 4.35
C GLY A 18 10.75 -15.61 3.14
N GLY A 19 11.35 -14.42 3.27
CA GLY A 19 11.35 -13.40 2.21
C GLY A 19 10.04 -12.60 2.10
N HIS A 20 9.13 -12.77 3.07
CA HIS A 20 7.96 -11.92 3.23
C HIS A 20 8.38 -10.53 3.73
N VAL A 21 7.67 -9.50 3.28
CA VAL A 21 7.90 -8.11 3.67
C VAL A 21 6.56 -7.41 3.80
N ASP A 22 6.40 -6.68 4.91
CA ASP A 22 5.28 -5.78 5.11
C ASP A 22 5.73 -4.34 4.86
N TYR A 23 4.98 -3.62 4.04
CA TYR A 23 5.16 -2.19 3.83
C TYR A 23 4.03 -1.44 4.51
N HIS A 24 4.35 -0.77 5.60
CA HIS A 24 3.44 0.06 6.36
C HIS A 24 3.45 1.46 5.76
N VAL A 25 2.31 1.86 5.21
CA VAL A 25 2.17 3.10 4.46
C VAL A 25 1.14 3.99 5.14
N ASP A 26 1.58 5.17 5.57
CA ASP A 26 0.67 6.21 6.05
C ASP A 26 0.32 7.12 4.87
N VAL A 27 -0.96 7.17 4.52
CA VAL A 27 -1.52 7.96 3.41
C VAL A 27 -2.43 9.04 3.97
N HIS A 28 -2.37 10.24 3.42
CA HIS A 28 -3.32 11.30 3.70
C HIS A 28 -4.17 11.59 2.46
N ALA A 29 -5.41 11.13 2.44
CA ALA A 29 -6.35 11.27 1.32
C ALA A 29 -7.64 11.92 1.81
N ASP A 30 -8.19 12.88 1.08
CA ASP A 30 -9.47 13.54 1.39
C ASP A 30 -9.55 14.12 2.82
N GLY A 31 -8.44 14.65 3.34
CA GLY A 31 -8.34 15.17 4.71
C GLY A 31 -8.18 14.10 5.80
N LEU A 32 -8.13 12.82 5.42
CA LEU A 32 -8.09 11.68 6.33
C LEU A 32 -6.74 10.96 6.25
N SER A 33 -6.19 10.63 7.42
CA SER A 33 -4.99 9.80 7.52
C SER A 33 -5.39 8.34 7.66
N LYS A 34 -4.98 7.50 6.71
CA LYS A 34 -5.22 6.05 6.68
C LYS A 34 -3.89 5.32 6.74
N ARG A 35 -3.87 4.19 7.45
CA ARG A 35 -2.75 3.25 7.44
C ARG A 35 -3.09 2.07 6.55
N LEU A 36 -2.20 1.82 5.61
CA LEU A 36 -2.24 0.68 4.70
C LEU A 36 -1.05 -0.22 4.99
N VAL A 37 -1.24 -1.53 4.90
CA VAL A 37 -0.17 -2.52 5.00
C VAL A 37 -0.20 -3.35 3.73
N PHE A 38 0.90 -3.31 2.98
CA PHE A 38 1.09 -4.16 1.81
C PHE A 38 2.02 -5.31 2.18
N SER A 39 1.46 -6.51 2.25
CA SER A 39 2.13 -7.74 2.65
C SER A 39 2.38 -8.61 1.43
N GLY A 40 3.64 -8.94 1.16
CA GLY A 40 4.00 -9.71 -0.03
C GLY A 40 5.38 -10.33 0.05
N ASN A 41 5.66 -11.24 -0.87
CA ASN A 41 7.01 -11.74 -1.05
C ASN A 41 7.80 -10.76 -1.93
N ILE A 42 9.03 -10.42 -1.52
CA ILE A 42 9.87 -9.47 -2.26
C ILE A 42 10.24 -9.95 -3.68
N PHE A 43 10.18 -11.26 -3.94
CA PHE A 43 10.63 -11.83 -5.20
C PHE A 43 9.50 -11.96 -6.24
N VAL A 44 8.30 -12.37 -5.84
CA VAL A 44 7.19 -12.70 -6.76
C VAL A 44 5.84 -12.84 -6.04
N GLY A 45 4.76 -12.53 -6.76
CA GLY A 45 3.40 -13.00 -6.43
C GLY A 45 2.42 -11.90 -6.03
N PRO A 46 1.16 -12.29 -5.72
CA PRO A 46 0.14 -11.38 -5.23
C PRO A 46 0.54 -10.69 -3.94
N VAL A 47 0.02 -9.49 -3.74
CA VAL A 47 0.22 -8.68 -2.54
C VAL A 47 -1.10 -8.53 -1.82
N VAL A 48 -1.12 -8.76 -0.52
CA VAL A 48 -2.29 -8.49 0.31
C VAL A 48 -2.19 -7.06 0.82
N LEU A 49 -3.18 -6.26 0.48
CA LEU A 49 -3.40 -4.94 1.06
C LEU A 49 -4.35 -5.09 2.23
N THR A 50 -3.91 -4.66 3.41
CA THR A 50 -4.79 -4.46 4.56
C THR A 50 -4.96 -2.97 4.80
N GLY A 51 -6.18 -2.50 4.98
CA GLY A 51 -6.46 -1.14 5.42
C GLY A 51 -7.25 -1.09 6.72
N THR A 52 -7.22 0.07 7.37
CA THR A 52 -8.12 0.38 8.49
C THR A 52 -8.88 1.65 8.16
N ASP A 53 -10.21 1.60 8.29
CA ASP A 53 -11.06 2.78 8.17
C ASP A 53 -11.02 3.65 9.43
N GLU A 54 -11.73 4.78 9.39
CA GLU A 54 -11.78 5.78 10.46
C GLU A 54 -12.40 5.24 11.77
N ARG A 55 -13.21 4.19 11.67
CA ARG A 55 -13.92 3.54 12.77
C ARG A 55 -13.16 2.31 13.29
N GLY A 56 -11.95 2.06 12.77
CA GLY A 56 -11.16 0.89 13.14
C GLY A 56 -11.57 -0.39 12.42
N GLY A 57 -12.48 -0.31 11.43
CA GLY A 57 -12.85 -1.44 10.60
C GLY A 57 -11.68 -1.86 9.72
N ARG A 58 -11.31 -3.14 9.81
CA ARG A 58 -10.24 -3.73 8.99
C ARG A 58 -10.84 -4.31 7.72
N TRP A 59 -10.18 -4.06 6.60
CA TRP A 59 -10.50 -4.68 5.31
C TRP A 59 -9.22 -5.19 4.65
N ASP A 60 -9.38 -6.20 3.82
CA ASP A 60 -8.31 -6.81 3.03
C ASP A 60 -8.68 -6.87 1.54
N GLU A 61 -7.65 -6.76 0.70
CA GLU A 61 -7.76 -6.82 -0.76
C GLU A 61 -6.51 -7.53 -1.31
N VAL A 62 -6.68 -8.41 -2.30
CA VAL A 62 -5.56 -9.06 -2.99
C VAL A 62 -5.26 -8.32 -4.28
N ILE A 63 -3.99 -7.95 -4.46
CA ILE A 63 -3.45 -7.34 -5.68
C ILE A 63 -2.67 -8.44 -6.41
N ASP A 64 -3.29 -9.07 -7.40
CA ASP A 64 -2.69 -10.21 -8.12
C ASP A 64 -1.46 -9.83 -8.96
N GLU A 65 -1.47 -8.64 -9.55
CA GLU A 65 -0.43 -8.16 -10.46
C GLU A 65 0.21 -6.85 -9.96
N PRO A 66 0.97 -6.87 -8.84
CA PRO A 66 1.53 -5.65 -8.26
C PRO A 66 2.50 -4.95 -9.22
N ARG A 67 3.18 -5.68 -10.10
CA ARG A 67 4.14 -5.10 -11.07
C ARG A 67 3.48 -4.18 -12.10
N ARG A 68 2.15 -4.24 -12.29
CA ARG A 68 1.44 -3.35 -13.24
C ARG A 68 1.53 -1.87 -12.87
N TYR A 69 1.87 -1.57 -11.61
CA TYR A 69 2.04 -0.20 -11.11
C TYR A 69 3.51 0.26 -11.10
N GLY A 70 4.46 -0.58 -11.52
CA GLY A 70 5.90 -0.29 -11.56
C GLY A 70 6.69 -1.02 -10.48
N GLU A 71 7.76 -0.39 -9.98
CA GLU A 71 8.61 -0.94 -8.92
C GLU A 71 7.86 -0.99 -7.59
N PHE A 72 7.67 -2.20 -7.07
CA PHE A 72 6.83 -2.46 -5.91
C PHE A 72 7.25 -1.66 -4.67
N ALA A 73 6.24 -1.17 -3.94
CA ALA A 73 6.37 -0.48 -2.65
C ALA A 73 7.24 0.80 -2.65
N THR A 74 7.41 1.43 -3.81
CA THR A 74 7.89 2.81 -3.92
C THR A 74 6.74 3.80 -3.70
N ALA A 75 7.06 5.06 -3.39
CA ALA A 75 6.03 6.10 -3.27
C ALA A 75 5.24 6.27 -4.58
N ASP A 76 5.91 6.21 -5.73
CA ASP A 76 5.28 6.31 -7.06
C ASP A 76 4.34 5.13 -7.33
N TRP A 77 4.75 3.90 -6.95
CA TRP A 77 3.90 2.72 -7.05
C TRP A 77 2.63 2.84 -6.22
N ILE A 78 2.75 3.29 -4.96
CA ILE A 78 1.61 3.50 -4.05
C ILE A 78 0.67 4.56 -4.64
N SER A 79 1.23 5.65 -5.14
CA SER A 79 0.47 6.72 -5.79
C SER A 79 -0.33 6.21 -7.00
N ARG A 80 0.29 5.44 -7.90
CA ARG A 80 -0.39 4.84 -9.06
C ARG A 80 -1.44 3.80 -8.67
N PHE A 81 -1.20 3.04 -7.61
CA PHE A 81 -2.18 2.10 -7.07
C PHE A 81 -3.44 2.81 -6.59
N LEU A 82 -3.28 3.89 -5.81
CA LEU A 82 -4.39 4.67 -5.26
C LEU A 82 -5.17 5.42 -6.35
N ASP A 83 -4.48 6.01 -7.33
CA ASP A 83 -5.10 6.74 -8.44
C ASP A 83 -6.06 5.85 -9.26
N ARG A 84 -5.69 4.59 -9.51
CA ARG A 84 -6.56 3.64 -10.23
C ARG A 84 -7.71 3.05 -9.42
N ARG A 85 -7.79 3.33 -8.12
CA ARG A 85 -8.88 2.86 -7.25
C ARG A 85 -10.07 3.83 -7.24
N HIS A 86 -9.84 5.08 -7.66
CA HIS A 86 -10.86 6.11 -7.83
C HIS A 86 -11.36 6.15 -9.28
#